data_AF-A0A800A3N7-F1
#
_entry.id   AF-A0A800A3N7-F1
#
_cell.length_a   1.000
_cell.length_b   1.000
_cell.length_c   1.000
_cell.angle_alpha   90.00
_cell.angle_beta   90.00
_cell.angle_gamma   90.00
#
_symmetry.space_group_name_H-M   'P 1'
#
loop_
_entity.id
_entity.type
_entity.pdbx_description
1 polymer ?
#
loop_
_entity_poly.entity_id
_entity_poly.type
_entity_poly.pdbx_seq_one_letter_code
_entity_poly.pdbx_strand_id
1 'polypeptide(L)'
;MQANYELFSGRTRSAIKTLDQISIWSGKAFAWLIIPMVLCLVYEVFARYLFNAPTLWAYDMTYMLYGSHFMLGAAYTLAMQGHIRTDFFYRLWPVRWQGTIDSFLYIFFFFPALA
;
A
#
# COMPACT_ATOMS: atom_id res chain seq x y z
N MET A 1 4.89 7.10 -14.78
CA MET A 1 5.52 7.70 -15.98
C MET A 1 4.47 8.49 -16.76
N GLN A 2 4.00 9.62 -16.19
CA GLN A 2 3.27 10.76 -16.78
C GLN A 2 2.48 11.48 -15.65
N ALA A 3 3.18 11.97 -14.63
CA ALA A 3 2.61 13.06 -13.84
C ALA A 3 2.79 14.32 -14.70
N ASN A 4 1.71 15.04 -15.00
CA ASN A 4 1.73 16.31 -15.76
C ASN A 4 2.43 17.39 -14.93
N TYR A 5 3.75 17.26 -14.80
CA TYR A 5 4.61 18.16 -14.05
C TYR A 5 4.69 19.55 -14.67
N GLU A 6 4.19 19.71 -15.89
CA GLU A 6 4.17 20.97 -16.64
C GLU A 6 3.20 21.99 -16.06
N LEU A 7 2.24 21.53 -15.25
CA LEU A 7 1.27 22.38 -14.55
C LEU A 7 1.85 23.04 -13.29
N PHE A 8 3.05 22.65 -12.85
CA PHE A 8 3.62 23.03 -11.57
C PHE A 8 4.87 23.92 -11.72
N SER A 9 5.02 24.89 -10.81
CA SER A 9 6.19 25.80 -10.78
C SER A 9 7.51 25.03 -10.64
N GLY A 10 8.63 25.64 -11.07
CA GLY A 10 9.93 24.95 -11.13
C GLY A 10 10.37 24.30 -9.81
N ARG A 11 10.05 24.92 -8.67
CA ARG A 11 10.41 24.41 -7.34
C ARG A 11 9.52 23.24 -6.89
N THR A 12 8.21 23.30 -7.15
CA THR A 12 7.28 22.21 -6.83
C THR A 12 7.49 21.00 -7.74
N ARG A 13 7.80 21.24 -9.02
CA ARG A 13 8.18 20.20 -9.98
C ARG A 13 9.40 19.39 -9.53
N SER A 14 10.43 20.07 -9.00
CA SER A 14 11.63 19.39 -8.48
C SER A 14 11.28 18.52 -7.26
N ALA A 15 10.51 19.06 -6.32
CA ALA A 15 10.08 18.33 -5.12
C ALA A 15 9.28 17.07 -5.46
N ILE A 16 8.30 17.17 -6.38
CA ILE A 16 7.48 16.03 -6.81
C ILE A 16 8.35 14.95 -7.45
N LYS A 17 9.30 15.32 -8.31
CA LYS A 17 10.23 14.35 -8.91
C LYS A 17 11.08 13.62 -7.87
N THR A 18 11.56 14.33 -6.86
CA THR A 18 12.33 13.71 -5.78
C THR A 18 11.48 12.73 -4.98
N LEU A 19 10.24 13.09 -4.66
CA LEU A 19 9.30 12.22 -3.95
C LEU A 19 8.95 10.97 -4.78
N ASP A 20 8.64 11.13 -6.06
CA ASP A 20 8.38 10.00 -6.97
C ASP A 20 9.60 9.06 -7.05
N GLN A 21 10.80 9.62 -7.13
CA GLN A 21 12.03 8.82 -7.20
C GLN A 21 12.28 8.05 -5.90
N ILE A 22 12.03 8.68 -4.75
CA ILE A 22 12.11 8.02 -3.44
C ILE A 22 11.11 6.86 -3.39
N SER A 23 9.85 7.09 -3.79
CA SER A 23 8.80 6.05 -3.81
C SER A 23 9.14 4.89 -4.75
N ILE A 24 9.71 5.19 -5.92
CA ILE A 24 10.11 4.17 -6.90
C ILE A 24 11.27 3.33 -6.37
N TRP A 25 12.28 3.97 -5.78
CA TRP A 25 13.46 3.29 -5.28
C TRP A 25 13.13 2.47 -4.02
N SER A 26 12.41 3.04 -3.07
CA SER A 26 11.96 2.33 -1.86
C SER A 26 11.07 1.16 -2.24
N GLY A 27 10.07 1.35 -3.10
CA GLY A 27 9.20 0.27 -3.57
C GLY A 27 9.97 -0.92 -4.15
N LYS A 28 10.98 -0.66 -4.99
CA LYS A 28 11.83 -1.72 -5.56
C LYS A 28 12.74 -2.39 -4.53
N ALA A 29 13.32 -1.63 -3.61
CA ALA A 29 14.17 -2.18 -2.56
C ALA A 29 13.37 -3.08 -1.61
N PHE A 30 12.20 -2.61 -1.17
CA PHE A 30 11.33 -3.31 -0.22
C PHE A 30 10.46 -4.39 -0.86
N ALA A 31 10.38 -4.45 -2.19
CA ALA A 31 9.81 -5.61 -2.91
C ALA A 31 10.51 -6.92 -2.50
N TRP A 32 11.81 -6.86 -2.17
CA TRP A 32 12.59 -8.01 -1.71
C TRP A 32 12.18 -8.54 -0.33
N LEU A 33 11.44 -7.78 0.49
CA LEU A 33 10.94 -8.26 1.79
C LEU A 33 9.98 -9.45 1.66
N ILE A 34 9.41 -9.67 0.47
CA ILE A 34 8.56 -10.83 0.24
C ILE A 34 9.32 -12.15 0.43
N ILE A 35 10.62 -12.19 0.15
CA ILE A 35 11.44 -13.40 0.29
C ILE A 35 11.56 -13.84 1.75
N PRO A 36 12.10 -13.02 2.68
CA PRO A 36 12.18 -13.41 4.08
C PRO A 36 10.79 -13.64 4.70
N MET A 37 9.75 -12.93 4.24
CA MET A 37 8.38 -13.15 4.70
C MET A 37 7.87 -14.55 4.32
N VAL A 38 8.01 -14.95 3.05
CA VAL A 38 7.60 -16.28 2.58
C VAL A 38 8.42 -17.38 3.26
N LEU A 39 9.74 -17.19 3.41
CA LEU A 39 10.58 -18.16 4.10
C LEU A 39 10.17 -18.36 5.57
N CYS A 40 9.86 -17.27 6.27
CA CYS A 40 9.39 -17.32 7.66
C CYS A 40 8.05 -18.06 7.78
N LEU A 41 7.10 -17.75 6.89
CA LEU A 41 5.80 -18.43 6.83
C LEU A 41 5.94 -19.93 6.53
N VAL A 42 6.73 -20.28 5.52
CA VAL A 42 6.98 -21.68 5.14
C VAL A 42 7.61 -22.42 6.31
N TYR A 43 8.65 -21.85 6.94
CA TYR A 43 9.29 -22.43 8.10
C TYR A 43 8.30 -22.68 9.25
N GLU A 44 7.44 -21.72 9.58
CA GLU A 44 6.43 -21.87 10.64
C GLU A 44 5.43 -22.98 10.33
N VAL A 45 4.96 -23.08 9.07
CA VAL A 45 4.07 -24.16 8.63
C VAL A 45 4.77 -25.51 8.81
N PHE A 46 6.02 -25.65 8.38
CA PHE A 46 6.77 -26.89 8.59
C PHE A 46 6.99 -27.21 10.07
N ALA A 47 7.43 -26.23 10.87
CA ALA A 47 7.66 -26.39 12.31
C ALA A 47 6.40 -26.86 13.04
N ARG A 48 5.25 -26.23 12.73
CA ARG A 48 3.97 -26.54 13.35
C ARG A 48 3.39 -27.88 12.91
N TYR A 49 3.40 -28.20 11.61
CA TYR A 49 2.69 -29.37 11.11
C TYR A 49 3.55 -30.63 10.99
N LEU A 50 4.86 -30.50 10.75
CA LEU A 50 5.76 -31.67 10.68
C LEU A 50 6.39 -31.99 12.04
N PHE A 51 6.75 -30.97 12.81
CA PHE A 51 7.48 -31.14 14.07
C PHE A 51 6.64 -30.88 15.33
N ASN A 52 5.38 -30.44 15.16
CA ASN A 52 4.47 -30.10 16.26
C ASN A 52 5.08 -29.07 17.24
N ALA A 53 5.94 -28.20 16.72
CA ALA A 53 6.75 -27.23 17.47
C ALA A 53 6.52 -25.82 16.91
N PRO A 54 5.44 -25.13 17.31
CA PRO A 54 5.13 -23.78 16.83
C PRO A 54 6.17 -22.77 17.31
N THR A 55 6.50 -21.78 16.49
CA THR A 55 7.45 -20.72 16.85
C THR A 55 6.75 -19.39 17.11
N LEU A 56 7.01 -18.81 18.29
CA LEU A 56 6.35 -17.57 18.73
C LEU A 56 6.76 -16.37 17.86
N TRP A 57 8.03 -16.33 17.44
CA TRP A 57 8.60 -15.19 16.72
C TRP A 57 8.19 -15.12 15.24
N ALA A 58 7.83 -16.25 14.62
CA ALA A 58 7.53 -16.27 13.18
C ALA A 58 6.24 -15.51 12.85
N TYR A 59 5.28 -15.51 13.77
CA TYR A 59 4.06 -14.71 13.64
C TYR A 59 4.39 -13.21 13.62
N ASP A 60 5.12 -12.72 14.62
CA ASP A 60 5.48 -11.31 14.75
C ASP A 60 6.34 -10.84 13.55
N MET A 61 7.30 -11.65 13.11
CA MET A 61 8.12 -11.37 11.93
C MET A 61 7.29 -11.27 10.66
N THR A 62 6.40 -12.24 10.42
CA THR A 62 5.53 -12.22 9.23
C THR A 62 4.61 -11.01 9.26
N TYR A 63 4.04 -10.67 10.42
CA TYR A 63 3.14 -9.54 10.57
C TYR A 63 3.84 -8.19 10.27
N MET A 64 5.03 -7.98 10.85
CA MET A 64 5.81 -6.77 10.61
C MET A 64 6.31 -6.65 9.17
N LEU A 65 6.78 -7.76 8.58
CA LEU A 65 7.23 -7.79 7.18
C LEU A 65 6.06 -7.52 6.23
N TYR A 66 4.89 -8.10 6.49
CA TYR A 66 3.69 -7.90 5.69
C TYR A 66 3.24 -6.43 5.72
N GLY A 67 3.12 -5.83 6.91
CA GLY A 67 2.74 -4.43 7.04
C GLY A 67 3.72 -3.48 6.32
N SER A 68 5.02 -3.73 6.51
CA SER A 68 6.10 -2.97 5.84
C SER A 68 6.02 -3.10 4.31
N HIS A 69 5.86 -4.33 3.82
CA HIS A 69 5.78 -4.61 2.39
C HIS A 69 4.52 -3.97 1.76
N PHE A 70 3.38 -4.05 2.44
CA PHE A 70 2.13 -3.45 1.96
C PHE A 70 2.20 -1.92 1.90
N MET A 71 2.66 -1.25 2.97
CA MET A 71 2.74 0.22 2.99
C MET A 71 3.69 0.77 1.92
N LEU A 72 4.85 0.14 1.75
CA LEU A 72 5.86 0.58 0.77
C LEU A 72 5.45 0.22 -0.67
N GLY A 73 4.80 -0.93 -0.86
CA GLY A 73 4.18 -1.32 -2.12
C GLY A 73 3.00 -0.42 -2.51
N ALA A 74 2.20 0.04 -1.55
CA ALA A 74 1.12 0.99 -1.78
C ALA A 74 1.64 2.34 -2.31
N ALA A 75 2.72 2.87 -1.72
CA ALA A 75 3.36 4.09 -2.22
C ALA A 75 3.93 3.90 -3.65
N TYR A 76 4.55 2.75 -3.91
CA TYR A 76 5.10 2.40 -5.22
C TYR A 76 4.02 2.32 -6.32
N THR A 77 2.95 1.57 -6.04
CA THR A 77 1.82 1.40 -6.97
C THR A 77 1.06 2.69 -7.21
N LEU A 78 0.95 3.56 -6.19
CA LEU A 78 0.37 4.89 -6.32
C LEU A 78 1.20 5.78 -7.26
N ALA A 79 2.53 5.79 -7.12
CA ALA A 79 3.44 6.53 -8.01
C ALA A 79 3.36 6.02 -9.47
N MET A 80 3.03 4.74 -9.66
CA MET A 80 2.84 4.12 -10.98
C MET A 80 1.43 4.31 -11.54
N GLN A 81 0.51 4.96 -10.81
CA GLN A 81 -0.91 5.05 -11.16
C GLN A 81 -1.58 3.68 -11.35
N GLY A 82 -0.99 2.63 -10.77
CA GLY A 82 -1.49 1.24 -10.83
C GLY A 82 -2.40 0.89 -9.64
N HIS A 83 -2.56 1.81 -8.67
CA HIS A 83 -3.52 1.63 -7.60
C HIS A 83 -4.92 1.59 -8.20
N ILE A 84 -5.60 0.44 -8.08
CA ILE A 84 -6.94 0.22 -8.62
C ILE A 84 -7.84 1.33 -8.09
N ARG A 85 -8.41 2.10 -9.01
CA ARG A 85 -9.27 3.23 -8.72
C ARG A 85 -10.69 2.86 -9.16
N THR A 86 -11.60 2.73 -8.20
CA THR A 86 -13.01 2.37 -8.45
C THR A 86 -13.84 3.53 -9.05
N ASP A 87 -13.18 4.56 -9.55
CA ASP A 87 -13.77 5.79 -10.05
C ASP A 87 -14.70 5.61 -11.24
N PHE A 88 -14.64 4.48 -11.96
CA PHE A 88 -15.39 4.34 -13.21
C PHE A 88 -16.90 4.52 -13.02
N PHE A 89 -17.49 3.86 -12.02
CA PHE A 89 -18.91 4.01 -11.70
C PHE A 89 -19.19 5.29 -10.92
N TYR A 90 -18.30 5.64 -10.00
CA TYR A 90 -18.45 6.82 -9.14
C TYR A 90 -18.49 8.13 -9.94
N ARG A 91 -17.66 8.27 -10.99
CA ARG A 91 -17.61 9.46 -11.86
C ARG A 91 -18.87 9.67 -12.69
N LEU A 92 -19.67 8.62 -12.90
CA LEU A 92 -20.93 8.70 -13.65
C LEU A 92 -22.11 9.18 -12.78
N TRP A 93 -21.93 9.28 -11.46
CA TRP A 93 -23.01 9.66 -10.54
C TRP A 93 -23.17 11.18 -10.39
N PRO A 94 -24.38 11.66 -10.04
CA PRO A 94 -24.60 13.06 -9.71
C PRO A 94 -23.82 13.48 -8.46
N VAL A 95 -23.35 14.73 -8.41
CA VAL A 95 -22.58 15.32 -7.29
C VAL A 95 -23.24 15.09 -5.92
N ARG A 96 -24.57 15.09 -5.88
CA ARG A 96 -25.34 14.85 -4.65
C ARG A 96 -25.09 13.46 -4.06
N TRP A 97 -25.11 12.44 -4.92
CA TRP A 97 -24.87 11.06 -4.51
C TRP A 97 -23.41 10.80 -4.17
N GLN A 98 -22.49 11.38 -4.93
CA GLN A 98 -21.06 11.37 -4.60
C GLN A 98 -20.81 11.90 -3.18
N GLY A 99 -21.31 13.10 -2.87
CA GLY A 99 -21.11 13.71 -1.55
C GLY A 99 -21.78 12.96 -0.40
N THR A 100 -22.98 12.38 -0.62
CA THR A 100 -23.64 11.57 0.41
C THR A 100 -22.88 10.29 0.72
N ILE A 101 -22.45 9.58 -0.32
CA ILE A 101 -21.73 8.30 -0.18
C ILE A 101 -20.34 8.53 0.41
N ASP A 102 -19.63 9.57 -0.03
CA ASP A 102 -18.34 9.96 0.56
C ASP A 102 -18.48 10.29 2.05
N SER A 103 -19.48 11.11 2.41
CA SER A 103 -19.70 11.49 3.82
C SER A 103 -19.98 10.26 4.68
N PHE A 104 -20.81 9.34 4.18
CA PHE A 104 -21.11 8.09 4.88
C PHE A 104 -19.88 7.19 5.02
N LEU A 105 -19.15 6.93 3.92
CA LEU A 105 -17.94 6.09 3.93
C LEU A 105 -16.85 6.68 4.83
N TYR A 106 -16.67 8.00 4.82
CA TYR A 106 -15.70 8.64 5.69
C TYR A 106 -16.04 8.42 7.17
N ILE A 107 -17.29 8.65 7.55
CA ILE A 107 -17.73 8.55 8.95
C ILE A 107 -17.73 7.11 9.45
N PHE A 108 -18.22 6.16 8.66
CA PHE A 108 -18.48 4.79 9.13
C PHE A 108 -17.39 3.77 8.78
N PHE A 109 -16.55 4.03 7.78
CA PHE A 109 -15.49 3.11 7.37
C PHE A 109 -14.10 3.70 7.54
N PHE A 110 -13.86 4.93 7.08
CA PHE A 110 -12.52 5.52 7.12
C PHE A 110 -12.06 5.84 8.55
N PHE A 111 -12.82 6.63 9.31
CA PHE A 111 -12.44 6.99 10.68
C PHE A 111 -12.39 5.78 11.63
N PRO A 112 -13.34 4.84 11.62
CA PRO A 112 -13.29 3.67 12.50
C PRO A 112 -12.16 2.70 12.16
N ALA A 113 -11.76 2.59 10.89
CA ALA A 113 -10.60 1.77 10.51
C ALA A 113 -9.25 2.41 10.90
N LEU A 114 -9.24 3.71 11.20
CA LEU A 114 -8.04 4.47 11.55
C LEU A 114 -7.87 4.63 13.08
N ALA A 115 -8.93 4.38 13.85
CA ALA A 115 -8.97 4.44 15.31
C ALA A 115 -8.66 3.07 15.94
#